data_AF-A0A7C1RMP5-F1
#
_entry.id   AF-A0A7C1RMP5-F1
#
_cell.length_a   1.000
_cell.length_b   1.000
_cell.length_c   1.000
_cell.angle_alpha   90.00
_cell.angle_beta   90.00
_cell.angle_gamma   90.00
#
_symmetry.space_group_name_H-M   'P 1'
#
loop_
_entity.id
_entity.type
_entity.pdbx_description
1 polymer ?
#
loop_
_entity_poly.entity_id
_entity_poly.type
_entity_poly.pdbx_seq_one_letter_code
_entity_poly.pdbx_strand_id
1 'polypeptide(L)'
;MDSKKIFAIIIVIAFIGFVVNYSIDHYQGGEIYEAANEGFNLLQKGFNVTVLVKTVDGETLEGELFSVSGSTVYIIKDGKKLTIGGPSATKEDIKAKRLEIKANGYVYVYELPPKSGKCSEVIEGLKVDAYSQRFSGLIFVKGLTDPIEIGKLKYHVDYLTYGSIDVKQSLPDGVVLTAGMVPIEILGKYLGDREVYMYGTLYVNSDERNLPLTLLEVKTP
;
A
#
# COMPACT_ATOMS: atom_id res chain seq x y z
N MET A 1 -45.83 15.30 43.14
CA MET A 1 -45.34 15.56 41.77
C MET A 1 -46.05 14.58 40.86
N ASP A 2 -46.88 15.07 39.93
CA ASP A 2 -47.71 14.18 39.09
C ASP A 2 -46.87 13.15 38.35
N SER A 3 -47.27 11.89 38.44
CA SER A 3 -46.64 10.74 37.78
C SER A 3 -46.45 10.95 36.27
N LYS A 4 -47.32 11.75 35.63
CA LYS A 4 -47.19 12.18 34.24
C LYS A 4 -45.97 13.07 33.96
N LYS A 5 -45.59 13.96 34.89
CA LYS A 5 -44.40 14.82 34.75
C LYS A 5 -43.11 14.03 34.90
N ILE A 6 -43.10 13.04 35.80
CA ILE A 6 -41.95 12.14 35.99
C ILE A 6 -41.74 11.29 34.73
N PHE A 7 -42.82 10.75 34.16
CA PHE A 7 -42.75 9.94 32.94
C PHE A 7 -42.24 10.75 31.73
N ALA A 8 -42.69 12.00 31.58
CA ALA A 8 -42.22 12.89 30.53
C ALA A 8 -40.70 13.17 30.63
N ILE A 9 -40.18 13.38 31.84
CA ILE A 9 -38.74 13.60 32.07
C ILE A 9 -37.93 12.35 31.70
N ILE A 10 -38.41 11.16 32.05
CA ILE A 10 -37.74 9.88 31.71
C ILE A 10 -37.65 9.71 30.19
N ILE A 11 -38.74 10.01 29.46
CA ILE A 11 -38.74 9.93 27.99
C ILE A 11 -37.73 10.90 27.39
N VAL A 12 -37.67 12.14 27.88
CA VAL A 12 -36.71 13.14 27.37
C VAL A 12 -35.27 12.71 27.63
N ILE A 13 -34.97 12.20 28.83
CA ILE A 13 -33.63 11.69 29.15
C ILE A 13 -33.27 10.47 28.29
N ALA A 14 -34.21 9.55 28.08
CA ALA A 14 -34.01 8.39 27.22
C ALA A 14 -33.78 8.79 25.76
N PHE A 15 -34.53 9.78 25.26
CA PHE A 15 -34.38 10.30 23.91
C PHE A 15 -33.05 11.02 23.71
N ILE A 16 -32.63 11.84 24.68
CA ILE A 16 -31.30 12.47 24.67
C ILE A 16 -30.21 11.40 24.72
N GLY A 17 -30.35 10.39 25.59
CA GLY A 17 -29.44 9.25 25.65
C GLY A 17 -29.32 8.51 24.32
N PHE A 18 -30.45 8.29 23.63
CA PHE A 18 -30.49 7.66 22.31
C PHE A 18 -29.81 8.51 21.23
N VAL A 19 -30.11 9.82 21.17
CA VAL A 19 -29.51 10.75 20.19
C VAL A 19 -28.01 10.86 20.40
N VAL A 20 -27.56 10.96 21.65
CA VAL A 20 -26.13 11.01 22.00
C VAL A 20 -25.45 9.70 21.62
N ASN A 21 -26.05 8.55 21.93
CA ASN A 21 -25.49 7.25 21.61
C ASN A 21 -25.40 7.03 20.09
N TYR A 22 -26.44 7.40 19.34
CA TYR A 22 -26.47 7.30 17.89
C TYR A 22 -25.47 8.24 17.19
N SER A 23 -25.21 9.42 17.78
CA SER A 23 -24.30 10.41 17.20
C SER A 23 -22.82 10.17 17.53
N ILE A 24 -22.54 9.34 18.53
CA ILE A 24 -21.17 8.96 18.89
C ILE A 24 -20.82 7.71 18.08
N ASP A 25 -19.93 7.84 17.09
CA ASP A 25 -19.23 6.70 16.50
C ASP A 25 -18.64 5.87 17.65
N HIS A 26 -19.25 4.72 17.94
CA HIS A 26 -18.84 3.85 19.03
C HIS A 26 -17.52 3.16 18.67
N TYR A 27 -16.72 2.92 19.70
CA TYR A 27 -15.40 2.29 19.60
C TYR A 27 -15.50 0.91 18.96
N GLN A 28 -14.80 0.71 17.85
CA GLN A 28 -14.71 -0.59 17.18
C GLN A 28 -13.24 -0.95 16.96
N GLY A 29 -12.48 -1.13 18.05
CA GLY A 29 -11.08 -1.54 17.97
C GLY A 29 -10.84 -2.85 17.20
N GLY A 30 -11.84 -3.75 17.15
CA GLY A 30 -11.82 -4.93 16.27
C GLY A 30 -11.87 -4.58 14.79
N GLU A 31 -12.58 -3.53 14.41
CA GLU A 31 -12.68 -3.08 13.01
C GLU A 31 -11.39 -2.47 12.50
N ILE A 32 -10.58 -1.86 13.36
CA ILE A 32 -9.23 -1.38 12.98
C ILE A 32 -8.36 -2.57 12.55
N TYR A 33 -8.45 -3.69 13.27
CA TYR A 33 -7.70 -4.90 12.96
C TYR A 33 -8.22 -5.61 11.71
N GLU A 34 -9.54 -5.74 11.58
CA GLU A 34 -10.18 -6.32 10.40
C GLU A 34 -9.86 -5.51 9.14
N ALA A 35 -10.01 -4.17 9.23
CA ALA A 35 -9.63 -3.25 8.16
C ALA A 35 -8.13 -3.38 7.82
N ALA A 36 -7.25 -3.42 8.82
CA ALA A 36 -5.82 -3.60 8.57
C ALA A 36 -5.50 -4.90 7.82
N ASN A 37 -6.11 -6.02 8.23
CA ASN A 37 -5.93 -7.31 7.57
C ASN A 37 -6.50 -7.31 6.14
N GLU A 38 -7.69 -6.74 5.94
CA GLU A 38 -8.30 -6.59 4.62
C GLU A 38 -7.39 -5.79 3.69
N GLY A 39 -6.91 -4.63 4.14
CA GLY A 39 -5.96 -3.80 3.40
C GLY A 39 -4.66 -4.55 3.09
N PHE A 40 -4.13 -5.32 4.04
CA PHE A 40 -2.91 -6.09 3.82
C PHE A 40 -3.12 -7.21 2.79
N ASN A 41 -4.25 -7.90 2.82
CA ASN A 41 -4.61 -8.91 1.81
C ASN A 41 -4.72 -8.29 0.42
N LEU A 42 -5.32 -7.10 0.29
CA LEU A 42 -5.39 -6.36 -0.96
C LEU A 42 -4.00 -5.95 -1.46
N LEU A 43 -3.13 -5.48 -0.57
CA LEU A 43 -1.76 -5.11 -0.90
C LEU A 43 -0.95 -6.31 -1.41
N GLN A 44 -1.08 -7.48 -0.78
CA GLN A 44 -0.49 -8.75 -1.22
C GLN A 44 -0.98 -9.18 -2.61
N LYS A 45 -2.25 -8.90 -2.93
CA LYS A 45 -2.81 -9.15 -4.27
C LYS A 45 -2.21 -8.20 -5.32
N GLY A 46 -1.66 -7.06 -4.92
CA GLY A 46 -1.04 -6.06 -5.81
C GLY A 46 -1.85 -4.78 -5.98
N PHE A 47 -2.90 -4.56 -5.19
CA PHE A 47 -3.70 -3.33 -5.23
C PHE A 47 -2.92 -2.15 -4.66
N ASN A 48 -3.17 -0.93 -5.17
CA ASN A 48 -2.85 0.27 -4.41
C ASN A 48 -3.92 0.45 -3.33
N VAL A 49 -3.49 0.51 -2.07
CA VAL A 49 -4.41 0.53 -0.94
C VAL A 49 -4.24 1.85 -0.21
N THR A 50 -5.30 2.64 -0.20
CA THR A 50 -5.36 3.91 0.52
C THR A 50 -6.02 3.69 1.88
N VAL A 51 -5.39 4.19 2.93
CA VAL A 51 -5.92 4.15 4.29
C VAL A 51 -6.37 5.55 4.68
N LEU A 52 -7.67 5.67 4.93
CA LEU A 52 -8.30 6.86 5.50
C LEU A 52 -8.44 6.68 7.00
N VAL A 53 -7.87 7.59 7.77
CA VAL A 53 -7.77 7.49 9.22
C VAL A 53 -8.48 8.69 9.84
N LYS A 54 -9.43 8.41 10.73
CA LYS A 54 -10.01 9.42 11.62
C LYS A 54 -9.33 9.32 12.97
N THR A 55 -8.60 10.34 13.39
CA THR A 55 -7.85 10.35 14.65
C THR A 55 -8.80 10.48 15.84
N VAL A 56 -8.30 10.18 17.04
CA VAL A 56 -9.03 10.41 18.30
C VAL A 56 -9.33 11.89 18.54
N ASP A 57 -8.51 12.79 17.98
CA ASP A 57 -8.65 14.24 18.08
C ASP A 57 -9.62 14.82 17.01
N GLY A 58 -10.16 13.96 16.13
CA GLY A 58 -11.15 14.33 15.13
C GLY A 58 -10.56 14.75 13.77
N GLU A 59 -9.23 14.72 13.61
CA GLU A 59 -8.59 14.98 12.33
C GLU A 59 -8.76 13.79 11.38
N THR A 60 -8.78 14.07 10.07
CA THR A 60 -8.79 13.03 9.04
C THR A 60 -7.50 13.10 8.24
N LEU A 61 -6.84 11.95 8.09
CA LEU A 61 -5.60 11.84 7.33
C LEU A 61 -5.66 10.64 6.40
N GLU A 62 -4.99 10.78 5.27
CA GLU A 62 -4.88 9.77 4.23
C GLU A 62 -3.41 9.42 4.01
N GLY A 63 -3.14 8.14 3.74
CA GLY A 63 -1.84 7.64 3.32
C GLY A 63 -1.94 6.27 2.65
N GLU A 64 -0.90 5.88 1.93
CA GLU A 64 -0.84 4.60 1.24
C GLU A 64 -0.41 3.50 2.22
N LEU A 65 -1.09 2.36 2.21
CA LEU A 65 -0.73 1.22 3.05
C LEU A 65 0.61 0.64 2.59
N PHE A 66 1.56 0.61 3.52
CA PHE A 66 2.88 0.02 3.32
C PHE A 66 2.95 -1.41 3.84
N SER A 67 2.49 -1.63 5.08
CA SER A 67 2.47 -2.95 5.71
C SER A 67 1.60 -2.95 6.96
N VAL A 68 1.37 -4.13 7.52
CA VAL A 68 0.71 -4.33 8.82
C VAL A 68 1.56 -5.29 9.66
N SER A 69 1.76 -4.97 10.94
CA SER A 69 2.41 -5.86 11.90
C SER A 69 1.60 -5.92 13.19
N GLY A 70 0.93 -7.04 13.42
CA GLY A 70 0.01 -7.19 14.55
C GLY A 70 -1.14 -6.19 14.45
N SER A 71 -1.22 -5.24 15.40
CA SER A 71 -2.23 -4.18 15.42
C SER A 71 -1.72 -2.83 14.89
N THR A 72 -0.46 -2.76 14.44
CA THR A 72 0.15 -1.52 13.94
C THR A 72 0.07 -1.50 12.41
N VAL A 73 -0.57 -0.45 11.89
CA VAL A 73 -0.68 -0.18 10.45
C VAL A 73 0.42 0.80 10.07
N TYR A 74 1.17 0.49 9.02
CA TYR A 74 2.21 1.36 8.50
C TYR A 74 1.71 1.98 7.20
N ILE A 75 1.71 3.31 7.14
CA ILE A 75 1.37 4.05 5.93
C ILE A 75 2.56 4.87 5.46
N ILE A 76 2.59 5.17 4.16
CA ILE A 76 3.43 6.22 3.59
C ILE A 76 2.56 7.45 3.37
N LYS A 77 3.01 8.57 3.90
CA LYS A 77 2.41 9.89 3.66
C LYS A 77 3.55 10.88 3.40
N ASP A 78 3.49 11.60 2.28
CA ASP A 78 4.50 12.59 1.89
C ASP A 78 5.94 12.03 1.91
N GLY A 79 6.11 10.77 1.51
CA GLY A 79 7.40 10.07 1.50
C GLY A 79 7.93 9.66 2.88
N LYS A 80 7.15 9.82 3.95
CA LYS A 80 7.49 9.39 5.31
C LYS A 80 6.65 8.19 5.73
N LYS A 81 7.30 7.24 6.38
CA LYS A 81 6.63 6.12 7.04
C LYS A 81 6.05 6.60 8.36
N LEU A 82 4.74 6.45 8.51
CA LEU A 82 4.01 6.73 9.74
C LEU A 82 3.36 5.46 10.25
N THR A 83 3.24 5.36 11.57
CA THR A 83 2.59 4.26 12.27
C THR A 83 1.24 4.69 12.81
N ILE A 84 0.24 3.84 12.60
CA ILE A 84 -1.11 4.03 13.10
C ILE A 84 -1.43 2.87 14.02
N GLY A 85 -1.83 3.21 15.23
CA GLY A 85 -2.32 2.27 16.21
C GLY A 85 -3.80 2.49 16.50
N GLY A 86 -4.34 1.63 17.35
CA GLY A 86 -5.66 1.82 17.91
C GLY A 86 -5.76 3.13 18.72
N PRO A 87 -6.96 3.48 19.18
CA PRO A 87 -7.21 4.73 19.90
C PRO A 87 -6.48 4.82 21.25
N SER A 88 -6.15 3.67 21.87
CA SER A 88 -5.36 3.57 23.10
C SER A 88 -3.86 3.37 22.84
N ALA A 89 -3.40 3.57 21.60
CA ALA A 89 -2.00 3.47 21.24
C ALA A 89 -1.11 4.39 22.08
N THR A 90 0.10 3.91 22.37
CA THR A 90 1.10 4.63 23.17
C THR A 90 2.45 4.77 22.46
N LYS A 91 2.69 3.95 21.42
CA LYS A 91 3.98 3.90 20.72
C LYS A 91 3.89 4.38 19.27
N GLU A 92 2.69 4.31 18.69
CA GLU A 92 2.42 4.69 17.32
C GLU A 92 2.29 6.21 17.17
N ASP A 93 2.67 6.72 15.99
CA ASP A 93 2.65 8.14 15.65
C ASP A 93 1.21 8.70 15.65
N ILE A 94 0.25 7.88 15.25
CA ILE A 94 -1.15 8.26 15.06
C ILE A 94 -2.06 7.33 15.86
N LYS A 95 -2.98 7.91 16.63
CA LYS A 95 -4.06 7.19 17.32
C LYS A 95 -5.33 7.26 16.48
N ALA A 96 -5.71 6.15 15.89
CA ALA A 96 -6.92 6.07 15.07
C ALA A 96 -8.14 5.75 15.93
N LYS A 97 -9.22 6.51 15.74
CA LYS A 97 -10.56 6.13 16.18
C LYS A 97 -11.24 5.21 15.17
N ARG A 98 -10.98 5.42 13.87
CA ARG A 98 -11.54 4.63 12.77
C ARG A 98 -10.54 4.55 11.61
N LEU A 99 -10.52 3.41 10.94
CA LEU A 99 -9.83 3.19 9.69
C LEU A 99 -10.84 2.84 8.59
N GLU A 100 -10.59 3.35 7.40
CA GLU A 100 -11.30 2.98 6.18
C GLU A 100 -10.26 2.60 5.12
N ILE A 101 -10.46 1.43 4.50
CA ILE A 101 -9.59 0.92 3.46
C ILE A 101 -10.25 1.16 2.11
N LYS A 102 -9.51 1.75 1.19
CA LYS A 102 -9.95 1.95 -0.19
C LYS A 102 -8.98 1.30 -1.15
N ALA A 103 -9.51 0.41 -1.99
CA ALA A 103 -8.82 -0.13 -3.15
C ALA A 103 -9.77 -0.02 -4.34
N ASN A 104 -9.24 0.38 -5.49
CA ASN A 104 -10.02 0.63 -6.71
C ASN A 104 -9.59 -0.30 -7.84
N GLY A 105 -10.49 -0.50 -8.80
CA GLY A 105 -10.25 -1.27 -10.02
C GLY A 105 -9.97 -2.75 -9.80
N TYR A 106 -9.16 -3.30 -10.69
CA TYR A 106 -8.70 -4.69 -10.69
C TYR A 106 -7.17 -4.72 -10.73
N VAL A 107 -6.58 -5.87 -10.39
CA VAL A 107 -5.15 -6.11 -10.65
C VAL A 107 -5.01 -7.10 -11.80
N TYR A 108 -4.52 -6.61 -12.93
CA TYR A 108 -4.17 -7.42 -14.08
C TYR A 108 -2.72 -7.89 -13.93
N VAL A 109 -2.53 -9.21 -13.85
CA VAL A 109 -1.21 -9.82 -13.75
C VAL A 109 -0.78 -10.29 -15.14
N TYR A 110 0.28 -9.70 -15.67
CA TYR A 110 0.83 -10.01 -16.98
C TYR A 110 2.13 -10.80 -16.86
N GLU A 111 2.36 -11.69 -17.81
CA GLU A 111 3.70 -12.19 -18.08
C GLU A 111 4.52 -11.09 -18.76
N LEU A 112 5.67 -10.76 -18.18
CA LEU A 112 6.65 -9.88 -18.81
C LEU A 112 7.70 -10.75 -19.51
N PRO A 113 7.64 -10.88 -20.86
CA PRO A 113 8.68 -11.58 -21.59
C PRO A 113 10.03 -10.85 -21.43
N PRO A 114 11.17 -11.51 -21.69
CA PRO A 114 12.47 -10.86 -21.66
C PRO A 114 12.51 -9.53 -22.41
N LYS A 115 12.84 -8.47 -21.67
CA LYS A 115 13.08 -7.13 -22.20
C LYS A 115 14.52 -6.75 -21.89
N SER A 116 15.17 -6.13 -22.87
CA SER A 116 16.51 -5.57 -22.72
C SER A 116 16.56 -4.18 -23.32
N GLY A 117 17.45 -3.35 -22.79
CA GLY A 117 17.61 -1.96 -23.19
C GLY A 117 17.94 -1.09 -21.98
N LYS A 118 17.88 0.23 -22.14
CA LYS A 118 17.98 1.13 -20.98
C LYS A 118 16.76 0.96 -20.09
N CYS A 119 16.96 0.96 -18.78
CA CYS A 119 15.85 0.75 -17.85
C CYS A 119 14.74 1.78 -18.04
N SER A 120 15.07 3.07 -18.20
CA SER A 120 14.12 4.13 -18.52
C SER A 120 13.23 3.81 -19.73
N GLU A 121 13.81 3.40 -20.85
CA GLU A 121 13.10 3.05 -22.10
C GLU A 121 12.21 1.82 -21.90
N VAL A 122 12.71 0.79 -21.21
CA VAL A 122 11.94 -0.43 -20.92
C VAL A 122 10.75 -0.11 -20.01
N ILE A 123 10.95 0.66 -18.95
CA ILE A 123 9.88 1.04 -18.02
C ILE A 123 8.84 1.93 -18.71
N GLU A 124 9.27 2.90 -19.53
CA GLU A 124 8.34 3.78 -20.24
C GLU A 124 7.43 2.99 -21.19
N GLY A 125 7.97 1.98 -21.88
CA GLY A 125 7.17 1.09 -22.73
C GLY A 125 6.18 0.18 -21.96
N LEU A 126 6.26 0.12 -20.64
CA LEU A 126 5.34 -0.63 -19.77
C LEU A 126 4.34 0.27 -19.04
N LYS A 127 4.56 1.58 -18.99
CA LYS A 127 3.69 2.50 -18.28
C LYS A 127 2.33 2.62 -18.98
N VAL A 128 1.29 2.64 -18.17
CA VAL A 128 -0.09 2.85 -18.60
C VAL A 128 -0.81 3.68 -17.53
N ASP A 129 -1.96 4.25 -17.88
CA ASP A 129 -2.82 4.89 -16.88
C ASP A 129 -3.36 3.83 -15.92
N ALA A 130 -2.88 3.86 -14.67
CA ALA A 130 -3.12 2.86 -13.65
C ALA A 130 -2.91 3.46 -12.25
N TYR A 131 -3.66 2.95 -11.26
CA TYR A 131 -3.50 3.29 -9.84
C TYR A 131 -2.14 2.86 -9.28
N SER A 132 -1.58 1.76 -9.77
CA SER A 132 -0.19 1.37 -9.50
C SER A 132 0.31 0.32 -10.49
N GLN A 133 1.64 0.27 -10.65
CA GLN A 133 2.31 -0.73 -11.47
C GLN A 133 3.53 -1.30 -10.73
N ARG A 134 3.55 -2.62 -10.56
CA ARG A 134 4.57 -3.32 -9.76
C ARG A 134 5.16 -4.50 -10.52
N PHE A 135 6.46 -4.73 -10.35
CA PHE A 135 7.19 -5.79 -11.02
C PHE A 135 7.69 -6.84 -10.02
N SER A 136 7.54 -8.11 -10.38
CA SER A 136 8.14 -9.24 -9.68
C SER A 136 8.88 -10.13 -10.68
N GLY A 137 10.16 -10.40 -10.44
CA GLY A 137 10.97 -11.18 -11.36
C GLY A 137 12.47 -10.99 -11.17
N LEU A 138 13.23 -11.29 -12.23
CA LEU A 138 14.67 -11.14 -12.24
C LEU A 138 15.07 -9.94 -13.10
N ILE A 139 16.07 -9.19 -12.63
CA ILE A 139 16.65 -8.05 -13.32
C ILE A 139 18.16 -8.22 -13.29
N PHE A 140 18.79 -8.33 -14.45
CA PHE A 140 20.22 -8.06 -14.56
C PHE A 140 20.42 -6.58 -14.84
N VAL A 141 21.33 -5.93 -14.12
CA VAL A 141 21.67 -4.52 -14.28
C VAL A 141 23.17 -4.42 -14.56
N LYS A 142 23.51 -3.99 -15.77
CA LYS A 142 24.90 -3.79 -16.18
C LYS A 142 25.45 -2.50 -15.59
N GLY A 143 26.69 -2.54 -15.11
CA GLY A 143 27.41 -1.41 -14.52
C GLY A 143 26.96 -1.02 -13.11
N LEU A 144 25.94 -1.67 -12.55
CA LEU A 144 25.57 -1.49 -11.14
C LEU A 144 26.41 -2.43 -10.27
N THR A 145 27.55 -1.93 -9.80
CA THR A 145 28.50 -2.68 -8.95
C THR A 145 28.77 -2.01 -7.61
N ASP A 146 28.44 -0.72 -7.46
CA ASP A 146 28.62 0.01 -6.21
C ASP A 146 27.62 -0.46 -5.13
N PRO A 147 28.08 -1.04 -4.01
CA PRO A 147 27.23 -1.44 -2.90
C PRO A 147 26.37 -0.30 -2.33
N ILE A 148 26.83 0.96 -2.40
CA ILE A 148 26.09 2.12 -1.91
C ILE A 148 24.86 2.38 -2.79
N GLU A 149 25.00 2.30 -4.11
CA GLU A 149 23.88 2.46 -5.04
C GLU A 149 22.85 1.34 -4.89
N ILE A 150 23.33 0.09 -4.76
CA ILE A 150 22.48 -1.07 -4.50
C ILE A 150 21.75 -0.92 -3.16
N GLY A 151 22.47 -0.49 -2.11
CA GLY A 151 21.89 -0.23 -0.80
C GLY A 151 20.84 0.88 -0.81
N LYS A 152 21.06 1.94 -1.58
CA LYS A 152 20.06 3.01 -1.79
C LYS A 152 18.80 2.48 -2.46
N LEU A 153 18.93 1.70 -3.54
CA LEU A 153 17.79 1.07 -4.19
C LEU A 153 17.03 0.17 -3.21
N LYS A 154 17.75 -0.72 -2.51
CA LYS A 154 17.16 -1.62 -1.51
C LYS A 154 16.43 -0.87 -0.41
N TYR A 155 17.00 0.22 0.10
CA TYR A 155 16.35 1.05 1.10
C TYR A 155 15.00 1.60 0.61
N HIS A 156 14.97 2.19 -0.59
CA HIS A 156 13.73 2.80 -1.10
C HIS A 156 12.67 1.77 -1.46
N VAL A 157 13.06 0.57 -1.89
CA VAL A 157 12.11 -0.52 -2.12
C VAL A 157 11.61 -1.08 -0.80
N ASP A 158 12.50 -1.62 0.03
CA ASP A 158 12.14 -2.43 1.20
C ASP A 158 11.57 -1.62 2.37
N TYR A 159 11.93 -0.33 2.50
CA TYR A 159 11.53 0.49 3.65
C TYR A 159 10.44 1.51 3.33
N LEU A 160 10.23 1.84 2.05
CA LEU A 160 9.23 2.83 1.62
C LEU A 160 8.12 2.23 0.76
N THR A 161 8.22 0.96 0.35
CA THR A 161 7.13 0.26 -0.35
C THR A 161 6.90 -1.14 0.19
N TYR A 162 5.74 -1.72 -0.14
CA TYR A 162 5.49 -3.14 0.13
C TYR A 162 6.46 -4.10 -0.61
N GLY A 163 7.10 -3.62 -1.68
CA GLY A 163 7.99 -4.44 -2.48
C GLY A 163 9.29 -4.81 -1.77
N SER A 164 10.01 -5.77 -2.34
CA SER A 164 11.34 -6.17 -1.89
C SER A 164 12.31 -6.31 -3.07
N ILE A 165 13.59 -6.02 -2.82
CA ILE A 165 14.65 -6.28 -3.79
C ILE A 165 15.89 -6.89 -3.15
N ASP A 166 16.37 -7.99 -3.71
CA ASP A 166 17.51 -8.74 -3.19
C ASP A 166 18.57 -8.97 -4.25
N VAL A 167 19.84 -8.91 -3.82
CA VAL A 167 20.97 -9.27 -4.68
C VAL A 167 21.08 -10.79 -4.73
N LYS A 168 20.83 -11.36 -5.90
CA LYS A 168 20.98 -12.80 -6.14
C LYS A 168 22.43 -13.16 -6.45
N GLN A 169 23.10 -12.34 -7.25
CA GLN A 169 24.48 -12.59 -7.67
C GLN A 169 25.16 -11.27 -8.09
N SER A 170 26.36 -11.03 -7.58
CA SER A 170 27.23 -9.97 -8.08
C SER A 170 28.15 -10.53 -9.17
N LEU A 171 28.26 -9.80 -10.28
CA LEU A 171 29.10 -10.15 -11.42
C LEU A 171 30.14 -9.03 -11.64
N PRO A 172 31.24 -9.29 -12.36
CA PRO A 172 32.27 -8.28 -12.62
C PRO A 172 31.74 -7.02 -13.33
N ASP A 173 30.72 -7.17 -14.17
CA ASP A 173 30.15 -6.13 -15.02
C ASP A 173 28.72 -5.72 -14.63
N GLY A 174 28.20 -6.19 -13.50
CA GLY A 174 26.85 -5.87 -13.06
C GLY A 174 26.34 -6.73 -11.92
N VAL A 175 25.02 -6.72 -11.73
CA VAL A 175 24.36 -7.46 -10.65
C VAL A 175 23.05 -8.08 -11.13
N VAL A 176 22.75 -9.27 -10.63
CA VAL A 176 21.44 -9.92 -10.77
C VAL A 176 20.64 -9.66 -9.50
N LEU A 177 19.50 -9.00 -9.68
CA LEU A 177 18.53 -8.67 -8.64
C LEU A 177 17.29 -9.53 -8.78
N THR A 178 16.69 -9.89 -7.65
CA THR A 178 15.34 -10.45 -7.57
C THR A 178 14.42 -9.36 -7.03
N ALA A 179 13.35 -9.05 -7.75
CA ALA A 179 12.34 -8.08 -7.37
C ALA A 179 11.04 -8.80 -6.99
N GLY A 180 10.39 -8.36 -5.92
CA GLY A 180 9.05 -8.78 -5.54
C GLY A 180 8.15 -7.56 -5.34
N MET A 181 7.09 -7.41 -6.13
CA MET A 181 6.10 -6.33 -6.05
C MET A 181 6.71 -4.92 -6.03
N VAL A 182 7.84 -4.72 -6.71
CA VAL A 182 8.56 -3.43 -6.69
C VAL A 182 7.87 -2.44 -7.63
N PRO A 183 7.51 -1.23 -7.17
CA PRO A 183 6.97 -0.21 -8.07
C PRO A 183 7.94 0.09 -9.21
N ILE A 184 7.45 0.03 -10.46
CA ILE A 184 8.30 0.19 -11.65
C ILE A 184 8.93 1.58 -11.74
N GLU A 185 8.29 2.58 -11.14
CA GLU A 185 8.79 3.95 -11.06
C GLU A 185 10.05 4.05 -10.20
N ILE A 186 10.14 3.27 -9.10
CA ILE A 186 11.35 3.19 -8.28
C ILE A 186 12.46 2.52 -9.07
N LEU A 187 12.17 1.45 -9.81
CA LEU A 187 13.16 0.83 -10.70
C LEU A 187 13.69 1.85 -11.71
N GLY A 188 12.80 2.56 -12.42
CA GLY A 188 13.20 3.59 -13.38
C GLY A 188 14.04 4.71 -12.76
N LYS A 189 13.68 5.18 -11.56
CA LYS A 189 14.40 6.25 -10.86
C LYS A 189 15.80 5.85 -10.40
N TYR A 190 15.96 4.69 -9.78
CA TYR A 190 17.23 4.28 -9.16
C TYR A 190 18.15 3.51 -10.10
N LEU A 191 17.59 2.77 -11.08
CA LEU A 191 18.39 2.14 -12.12
C LEU A 191 18.73 3.11 -13.25
N GLY A 192 17.90 4.12 -13.51
CA GLY A 192 18.16 5.19 -14.47
C GLY A 192 18.31 4.67 -15.91
N ASP A 193 19.34 5.14 -16.61
CA ASP A 193 19.64 4.74 -17.99
C ASP A 193 20.57 3.52 -18.09
N ARG A 194 20.80 2.78 -16.99
CA ARG A 194 21.60 1.55 -17.03
C ARG A 194 20.97 0.52 -17.96
N GLU A 195 21.82 -0.22 -18.67
CA GLU A 195 21.37 -1.37 -19.46
C GLU A 195 20.85 -2.46 -18.51
N VAL A 196 19.62 -2.90 -18.76
CA VAL A 196 18.97 -3.96 -18.00
C VAL A 196 18.53 -5.09 -18.90
N TYR A 197 18.41 -6.27 -18.30
CA TYR A 197 17.67 -7.39 -18.84
C TYR A 197 16.67 -7.85 -17.77
N MET A 198 15.37 -7.74 -18.05
CA MET A 198 14.31 -8.04 -17.09
C MET A 198 13.26 -9.00 -17.65
N TYR A 199 12.77 -9.89 -16.80
CA TYR A 199 11.65 -10.79 -17.10
C TYR A 199 10.96 -11.23 -15.82
N GLY A 200 9.67 -11.54 -15.91
CA GLY A 200 8.88 -11.96 -14.76
C GLY A 200 7.41 -11.63 -14.93
N THR A 201 6.84 -10.95 -13.95
CA THR A 201 5.42 -10.59 -13.90
C THR A 201 5.24 -9.11 -13.62
N LEU A 202 4.25 -8.52 -14.30
CA LEU A 202 3.86 -7.13 -14.11
C LEU A 202 2.43 -7.09 -13.56
N TYR A 203 2.27 -6.47 -12.40
CA TYR A 203 0.99 -6.24 -11.74
C TYR A 203 0.55 -4.83 -12.06
N VAL A 204 -0.58 -4.68 -12.73
CA VAL A 204 -1.15 -3.38 -13.09
C VAL A 204 -2.49 -3.25 -12.39
N ASN A 205 -2.58 -2.32 -11.44
CA ASN A 205 -3.85 -1.99 -10.79
C ASN A 205 -4.53 -0.88 -11.57
N SER A 206 -5.62 -1.19 -12.28
CA SER A 206 -6.35 -0.25 -13.14
C SER A 206 -7.83 -0.66 -13.25
N ASP A 207 -8.69 0.24 -13.75
CA ASP A 207 -10.09 -0.09 -13.99
C ASP A 207 -10.28 -1.04 -15.19
N GLU A 208 -9.39 -0.94 -16.18
CA GLU A 208 -9.46 -1.70 -17.43
C GLU A 208 -8.13 -2.39 -17.78
N ARG A 209 -8.18 -3.35 -18.71
CA ARG A 209 -7.01 -4.04 -19.23
C ARG A 209 -6.25 -3.14 -20.20
N ASN A 210 -5.01 -2.81 -19.86
CA ASN A 210 -4.28 -1.73 -20.53
C ASN A 210 -3.03 -2.15 -21.31
N LEU A 211 -2.63 -3.44 -21.26
CA LEU A 211 -1.41 -3.91 -21.92
C LEU A 211 -1.65 -5.05 -22.91
N PRO A 212 -0.96 -5.04 -24.08
CA PRO A 212 -0.97 -6.12 -25.06
C PRO A 212 -0.01 -7.26 -24.67
N LEU A 213 0.10 -7.57 -23.38
CA LEU A 213 0.88 -8.68 -22.85
C LEU A 213 -0.03 -9.89 -22.59
N THR A 214 0.59 -11.06 -22.45
CA THR A 214 -0.10 -12.28 -22.01
C THR A 214 -0.65 -12.06 -20.61
N LEU A 215 -1.97 -12.13 -20.47
CA LEU A 215 -2.64 -12.03 -19.18
C LEU A 215 -2.59 -13.39 -18.49
N LEU A 216 -2.06 -13.42 -17.27
CA LEU A 216 -1.97 -14.62 -16.45
C LEU A 216 -3.17 -14.74 -15.51
N GLU A 217 -3.57 -13.63 -14.90
CA GLU A 217 -4.62 -13.57 -13.88
C GLU A 217 -5.26 -12.18 -13.83
N VAL A 218 -6.52 -12.12 -13.40
CA VAL A 218 -7.19 -10.88 -12.99
C VAL A 218 -7.66 -11.05 -11.55
N LYS A 219 -7.22 -10.15 -10.67
CA LYS A 219 -7.61 -10.17 -9.26
C LYS A 219 -8.64 -9.08 -8.98
N THR A 220 -9.63 -9.44 -8.19
CA THR A 220 -10.66 -8.55 -7.67
C THR A 220 -10.35 -8.19 -6.22
N PRO A 221 -10.83 -7.02 -5.74
CA PRO A 221 -10.78 -6.67 -4.33
C PRO A 221 -11.33 -7.81 -3.46
#